data_AF-A0A2M7JS99-F1
#
_entry.id   AF-A0A2M7JS99-F1
#
_cell.length_a   1.000
_cell.length_b   1.000
_cell.length_c   1.000
_cell.angle_alpha   90.00
_cell.angle_beta   90.00
_cell.angle_gamma   90.00
#
_symmetry.space_group_name_H-M   'P 1'
#
loop_
_entity.id
_entity.type
_entity.pdbx_description
1 polymer ?
#
loop_
_entity_poly.entity_id
_entity_poly.type
_entity_poly.pdbx_seq_one_letter_code
_entity_poly.pdbx_strand_id
1 'polypeptide(L)'
;MEGFSRRTSYFLCNSWSSEMTSSYQSFKDLADREVEGRDYWIRIKLRDPRVLIMAPHGGKIEPTTAEVAEAIAGMDYSFYSFEGLKANGDMLHIESHLFDEPRALKAVEKADVVVTVHGQIDQKDEFVMVGGLHESLRSKIREQLEAAGFKTRLPTEGLMGTDLMNICNRGKSRQGVQLEISRKTRDLLRTDKEQLQTFANAVRKGIQHYSNRR
;
A
#
# COMPACT_ATOMS: atom_id res chain seq x y z
N MET A 1 -10.34 32.86 -28.08
CA MET A 1 -10.41 31.78 -29.07
C MET A 1 -8.99 31.68 -29.64
N GLU A 2 -8.17 30.66 -29.44
CA GLU A 2 -8.30 29.27 -28.99
C GLU A 2 -7.00 28.96 -28.20
N GLY A 3 -7.03 28.27 -27.06
CA GLY A 3 -6.92 26.81 -27.04
C GLY A 3 -5.48 26.35 -26.70
N PHE A 4 -4.97 26.67 -25.50
CA PHE A 4 -3.66 26.19 -25.03
C PHE A 4 -3.79 24.75 -24.51
N SER A 5 -3.61 23.76 -25.38
CA SER A 5 -3.51 22.35 -25.00
C SER A 5 -2.20 22.11 -24.25
N ARG A 6 -2.24 22.18 -22.90
CA ARG A 6 -1.15 21.69 -22.06
C ARG A 6 -1.26 20.17 -21.94
N ARG A 7 -0.47 19.45 -22.74
CA ARG A 7 -0.14 18.04 -22.44
C ARG A 7 0.71 18.03 -21.18
N THR A 8 0.13 17.61 -20.06
CA THR A 8 0.88 17.19 -18.87
C THR A 8 1.57 15.88 -19.21
N SER A 9 2.85 15.96 -19.52
CA SER A 9 3.76 14.82 -19.60
C SER A 9 3.94 14.27 -18.18
N TYR A 10 3.24 13.19 -17.85
CA TYR A 10 3.55 12.36 -16.70
C TYR A 10 4.87 11.65 -17.00
N PHE A 11 5.96 12.08 -16.37
CA PHE A 11 7.22 11.36 -16.40
C PHE A 11 7.06 10.09 -15.57
N LEU A 12 7.11 8.94 -16.25
CA LEU A 12 7.18 7.62 -15.66
C LEU A 12 8.52 7.48 -14.92
N CYS A 13 8.48 7.17 -13.63
CA CYS A 13 9.68 6.82 -12.87
C CYS A 13 10.15 5.42 -13.29
N ASN A 14 11.09 5.38 -14.24
CA ASN A 14 11.84 4.17 -14.56
C ASN A 14 12.89 3.92 -13.47
N SER A 15 12.50 3.20 -12.41
CA SER A 15 13.43 2.34 -11.66
C SER A 15 13.18 0.85 -11.94
N TRP A 16 12.41 0.56 -12.99
CA TRP A 16 12.28 -0.75 -13.59
C TRP A 16 13.16 -0.76 -14.84
N SER A 17 13.95 -1.82 -15.04
CA SER A 17 14.40 -2.17 -16.39
C SER A 17 13.20 -2.13 -17.33
N SER A 18 13.39 -1.65 -18.55
CA SER A 18 12.38 -1.27 -19.56
C SER A 18 11.46 -2.40 -20.08
N GLU A 19 11.04 -3.35 -19.24
CA GLU A 19 10.23 -4.52 -19.61
C GLU A 19 9.08 -4.87 -18.65
N MET A 20 8.81 -4.10 -17.59
CA MET A 20 7.81 -4.51 -16.59
C MET A 20 6.80 -3.39 -16.26
N THR A 21 6.11 -2.90 -17.28
CA THR A 21 4.85 -2.19 -17.07
C THR A 21 3.78 -3.20 -16.65
N SER A 22 3.08 -2.92 -15.55
CA SER A 22 1.78 -3.54 -15.24
C SER A 22 0.94 -3.66 -16.51
N SER A 23 0.64 -4.88 -16.95
CA SER A 23 -0.11 -5.09 -18.19
C SER A 23 -1.58 -4.68 -18.06
N TYR A 24 -2.08 -4.62 -16.82
CA TYR A 24 -3.47 -4.36 -16.52
C TYR A 24 -3.72 -2.89 -16.23
N GLN A 25 -4.75 -2.33 -16.86
CA GLN A 25 -5.18 -0.93 -16.67
C GLN A 25 -6.36 -0.80 -15.68
N SER A 26 -6.89 -1.92 -15.19
CA SER A 26 -7.94 -2.00 -14.18
C SER A 26 -8.03 -3.43 -13.64
N PHE A 27 -8.71 -3.63 -12.52
CA PHE A 27 -9.07 -4.95 -12.01
C PHE A 27 -9.98 -5.70 -12.97
N LYS A 28 -10.86 -5.00 -13.70
CA LYS A 28 -11.71 -5.66 -14.70
C LYS A 28 -10.86 -6.32 -15.80
N ASP A 29 -9.88 -5.59 -16.34
CA ASP A 29 -8.96 -6.11 -17.35
C ASP A 29 -8.16 -7.32 -16.83
N LEU A 30 -7.75 -7.28 -15.55
CA LEU A 30 -7.13 -8.42 -14.88
C LEU A 30 -8.09 -9.61 -14.76
N ALA A 31 -9.31 -9.39 -14.27
CA ALA A 31 -10.30 -10.44 -14.04
C ALA A 31 -10.82 -11.09 -15.34
N ASP A 32 -10.69 -10.42 -16.48
CA ASP A 32 -11.00 -10.99 -17.80
C ASP A 32 -9.96 -12.04 -18.25
N ARG A 33 -8.76 -12.07 -17.66
CA ARG A 33 -7.63 -12.94 -18.06
C ARG A 33 -7.13 -13.87 -16.95
N GLU A 34 -7.40 -13.53 -15.69
CA GLU A 34 -6.91 -14.21 -14.50
C GLU A 34 -8.06 -14.75 -13.66
N VAL A 35 -7.86 -15.88 -12.98
CA VAL A 35 -8.91 -16.58 -12.24
C VAL A 35 -8.66 -16.50 -10.73
N GLU A 36 -9.64 -15.96 -9.98
CA GLU A 36 -9.62 -15.98 -8.51
C GLU A 36 -9.62 -17.43 -7.98
N GLY A 37 -8.79 -17.71 -6.97
CA GLY A 37 -8.56 -19.04 -6.42
C GLY A 37 -7.50 -19.86 -7.18
N ARG A 38 -7.04 -19.40 -8.34
CA ARG A 38 -5.92 -20.01 -9.10
C ARG A 38 -4.75 -19.06 -9.25
N ASP A 39 -4.99 -17.88 -9.82
CA ASP A 39 -3.96 -16.92 -10.21
C ASP A 39 -3.78 -15.85 -9.13
N TYR A 40 -4.87 -15.46 -8.48
CA TYR A 40 -4.90 -14.56 -7.32
C TYR A 40 -5.97 -14.97 -6.32
N TRP A 41 -5.97 -14.39 -5.12
CA TRP A 41 -7.09 -14.42 -4.17
C TRP A 41 -7.25 -13.07 -3.48
N ILE A 42 -8.44 -12.83 -2.94
CA ILE A 42 -8.74 -11.63 -2.15
C ILE A 42 -9.09 -12.03 -0.73
N ARG A 43 -8.43 -11.39 0.24
CA ARG A 43 -8.74 -11.54 1.66
C ARG A 43 -9.29 -10.24 2.20
N ILE A 44 -10.38 -10.34 2.94
CA ILE A 44 -11.02 -9.19 3.56
C ILE A 44 -11.47 -9.55 4.97
N LYS A 45 -11.17 -8.68 5.93
CA LYS A 45 -11.65 -8.79 7.31
C LYS A 45 -12.17 -7.43 7.74
N LEU A 46 -13.49 -7.27 7.74
CA LEU A 46 -14.14 -6.01 8.12
C LEU A 46 -14.28 -5.93 9.64
N ARG A 47 -13.83 -4.82 10.22
CA ARG A 47 -13.86 -4.54 11.67
C ARG A 47 -14.34 -3.12 11.90
N ASP A 48 -13.60 -2.30 12.65
CA ASP A 48 -13.83 -0.86 12.65
C ASP A 48 -13.74 -0.34 11.20
N PRO A 49 -14.83 0.21 10.65
CA PRO A 49 -14.84 0.66 9.27
C PRO A 49 -14.07 1.96 9.08
N ARG A 50 -13.68 2.69 10.15
CA ARG A 50 -13.01 4.01 10.04
C ARG A 50 -11.58 3.93 9.55
N VAL A 51 -10.88 2.82 9.84
CA VAL A 51 -9.50 2.60 9.41
C VAL A 51 -9.42 1.34 8.58
N LEU A 52 -8.88 1.47 7.37
CA LEU A 52 -8.60 0.35 6.48
C LEU A 52 -7.10 0.22 6.28
N ILE A 53 -6.56 -0.95 6.62
CA ILE A 53 -5.19 -1.34 6.27
C ILE A 53 -5.27 -2.25 5.06
N MET A 54 -4.53 -1.93 4.00
CA MET A 54 -4.58 -2.72 2.78
C MET A 54 -3.22 -3.01 2.17
N ALA A 55 -3.09 -4.21 1.61
CA ALA A 55 -2.00 -4.60 0.71
C ALA A 55 -2.59 -4.85 -0.68
N PRO A 56 -2.65 -3.84 -1.57
CA PRO A 56 -3.16 -4.02 -2.92
C PRO A 56 -2.28 -4.97 -3.75
N HIS A 57 -1.02 -5.19 -3.34
CA HIS A 57 -0.04 -6.02 -4.04
C HIS A 57 0.50 -7.14 -3.13
N GLY A 58 -0.39 -7.91 -2.51
CA GLY A 58 -0.05 -9.03 -1.63
C GLY A 58 0.53 -10.26 -2.32
N GLY A 59 0.95 -11.23 -1.51
CA GLY A 59 1.40 -12.54 -1.97
C GLY A 59 2.65 -12.44 -2.84
N LYS A 60 2.63 -13.05 -4.03
CA LYS A 60 3.79 -13.06 -4.93
C LYS A 60 3.94 -11.77 -5.77
N ILE A 61 3.07 -10.78 -5.60
CA ILE A 61 3.21 -9.47 -6.28
C ILE A 61 4.33 -8.69 -5.57
N GLU A 62 4.10 -8.32 -4.31
CA GLU A 62 5.12 -7.75 -3.42
C GLU A 62 5.16 -8.59 -2.13
N PRO A 63 6.10 -9.56 -2.03
CA PRO A 63 6.13 -10.51 -0.91
C PRO A 63 6.07 -9.88 0.49
N THR A 64 5.35 -10.52 1.42
CA THR A 64 5.20 -10.10 2.83
C THR A 64 4.31 -8.87 3.07
N THR A 65 3.84 -8.14 2.05
CA THR A 65 3.01 -6.94 2.27
C THR A 65 1.67 -7.28 2.92
N ALA A 66 1.04 -8.40 2.53
CA ALA A 66 -0.22 -8.85 3.09
C ALA A 66 -0.10 -9.22 4.57
N GLU A 67 0.97 -9.92 4.95
CA GLU A 67 1.27 -10.30 6.33
C GLU A 67 1.54 -9.06 7.19
N VAL A 68 2.27 -8.07 6.67
CA VAL A 68 2.49 -6.79 7.36
C VAL A 68 1.18 -6.03 7.54
N ALA A 69 0.38 -5.90 6.47
CA ALA A 69 -0.92 -5.23 6.53
C ALA A 69 -1.87 -5.91 7.52
N GLU A 70 -1.90 -7.24 7.55
CA GLU A 70 -2.72 -8.00 8.50
C GLU A 70 -2.25 -7.82 9.94
N ALA A 71 -0.93 -7.83 10.19
CA ALA A 71 -0.36 -7.58 11.51
C ALA A 71 -0.69 -6.17 12.03
N ILE A 72 -0.61 -5.15 11.17
CA ILE A 72 -1.03 -3.77 11.51
C ILE A 72 -2.53 -3.72 11.82
N ALA A 73 -3.35 -4.37 11.00
CA ALA A 73 -4.79 -4.38 11.19
C ALA A 73 -5.19 -5.01 12.54
N GLY A 74 -4.51 -6.08 12.93
CA GLY A 74 -4.75 -6.78 14.19
C GLY A 74 -6.20 -7.21 14.33
N MET A 75 -6.79 -6.98 15.51
CA MET A 75 -8.21 -7.25 15.78
C MET A 75 -9.08 -5.98 15.75
N ASP A 76 -8.50 -4.82 15.41
CA ASP A 76 -9.18 -3.53 15.57
C ASP A 76 -9.60 -2.95 14.22
N TYR A 77 -8.69 -2.94 13.24
CA TYR A 77 -8.91 -2.26 11.97
C TYR A 77 -9.40 -3.21 10.88
N SER A 78 -10.09 -2.65 9.90
CA SER A 78 -10.46 -3.40 8.70
C SER A 78 -9.20 -3.72 7.88
N PHE A 79 -9.18 -4.90 7.27
CA PHE A 79 -8.07 -5.41 6.47
C PHE A 79 -8.54 -5.81 5.07
N TYR A 80 -7.69 -5.53 4.08
CA TYR A 80 -7.84 -6.01 2.71
C TYR A 80 -6.49 -6.45 2.13
N SER A 81 -6.44 -7.55 1.41
CA SER A 81 -5.32 -7.86 0.49
C SER A 81 -5.82 -8.45 -0.82
N PHE A 82 -5.18 -8.02 -1.91
CA PHE A 82 -5.22 -8.70 -3.20
C PHE A 82 -3.88 -9.40 -3.37
N GLU A 83 -3.85 -10.73 -3.48
CA GLU A 83 -2.59 -11.47 -3.47
C GLU A 83 -2.42 -12.37 -4.68
N GLY A 84 -1.26 -12.25 -5.33
CA GLY A 84 -0.88 -13.12 -6.44
C GLY A 84 -0.42 -14.49 -5.96
N LEU A 85 -0.88 -15.55 -6.63
CA LEU A 85 -0.60 -16.96 -6.31
C LEU A 85 0.38 -17.61 -7.31
N LYS A 86 0.39 -17.14 -8.55
CA LYS A 86 1.24 -17.67 -9.63
C LYS A 86 2.71 -17.28 -9.49
N ALA A 87 3.61 -18.03 -10.14
CA ALA A 87 5.06 -17.85 -10.01
C ALA A 87 5.54 -16.46 -10.47
N ASN A 88 4.95 -15.95 -11.55
CA ASN A 88 5.08 -14.59 -12.07
C ASN A 88 3.99 -13.66 -11.47
N GLY A 89 3.88 -13.67 -10.14
CA GLY A 89 2.85 -12.91 -9.42
C GLY A 89 2.95 -11.40 -9.65
N ASP A 90 4.16 -10.89 -9.87
CA ASP A 90 4.46 -9.51 -10.24
C ASP A 90 3.69 -9.02 -11.48
N MET A 91 3.32 -9.91 -12.41
CA MET A 91 2.49 -9.55 -13.57
C MET A 91 1.04 -9.18 -13.22
N LEU A 92 0.58 -9.46 -11.99
CA LEU A 92 -0.74 -9.09 -11.49
C LEU A 92 -0.77 -7.70 -10.84
N HIS A 93 0.36 -7.00 -10.80
CA HIS A 93 0.42 -5.63 -10.32
C HIS A 93 -0.57 -4.76 -11.10
N ILE A 94 -1.30 -3.90 -10.40
CA ILE A 94 -2.13 -2.82 -10.99
C ILE A 94 -1.73 -1.56 -10.23
N GLU A 95 -1.27 -0.54 -10.95
CA GLU A 95 -0.84 0.71 -10.32
C GLU A 95 -1.88 1.26 -9.34
N SER A 96 -1.45 1.78 -8.18
CA SER A 96 -2.36 2.19 -7.10
C SER A 96 -3.41 3.22 -7.52
N HIS A 97 -3.16 4.02 -8.56
CA HIS A 97 -4.11 5.00 -9.09
C HIS A 97 -5.14 4.39 -10.07
N LEU A 98 -4.87 3.19 -10.58
CA LEU A 98 -5.76 2.39 -11.43
C LEU A 98 -6.45 1.26 -10.65
N PHE A 99 -5.99 0.97 -9.43
CA PHE A 99 -6.55 -0.10 -8.61
C PHE A 99 -8.03 0.18 -8.27
N ASP A 100 -8.92 -0.67 -8.78
CA ASP A 100 -10.37 -0.48 -8.72
C ASP A 100 -11.15 -1.78 -8.42
N GLU A 101 -10.51 -2.73 -7.73
CA GLU A 101 -11.18 -3.98 -7.34
C GLU A 101 -12.45 -3.69 -6.50
N PRO A 102 -13.63 -4.22 -6.89
CA PRO A 102 -14.90 -3.80 -6.29
C PRO A 102 -15.02 -3.99 -4.78
N ARG A 103 -14.44 -5.04 -4.19
CA ARG A 103 -14.46 -5.26 -2.73
C ARG A 103 -13.55 -4.29 -2.01
N ALA A 104 -12.39 -3.96 -2.56
CA ALA A 104 -11.49 -2.92 -2.06
C ALA A 104 -12.20 -1.56 -2.03
N LEU A 105 -12.84 -1.17 -3.14
CA LEU A 105 -13.55 0.12 -3.24
C LEU A 105 -14.65 0.24 -2.20
N LYS A 106 -15.46 -0.82 -2.00
CA LYS A 106 -16.49 -0.86 -0.95
C LYS A 106 -15.93 -0.69 0.46
N ALA A 107 -14.72 -1.18 0.73
CA ALA A 107 -14.07 -1.00 2.02
C ALA A 107 -13.49 0.42 2.15
N VAL A 108 -12.87 0.93 1.10
CA VAL A 108 -12.28 2.28 1.01
C VAL A 108 -13.33 3.36 1.22
N GLU A 109 -14.51 3.23 0.59
CA GLU A 109 -15.63 4.19 0.74
C GLU A 109 -16.13 4.32 2.19
N LYS A 110 -15.96 3.28 3.00
CA LYS A 110 -16.37 3.28 4.42
C LYS A 110 -15.29 3.86 5.33
N ALA A 111 -14.03 3.78 4.93
CA ALA A 111 -12.87 4.22 5.69
C ALA A 111 -12.75 5.73 5.74
N ASP A 112 -12.52 6.25 6.94
CA ASP A 112 -12.08 7.63 7.11
C ASP A 112 -10.67 7.78 6.58
N VAL A 113 -9.79 6.83 6.90
CA VAL A 113 -8.40 6.78 6.44
C VAL A 113 -8.03 5.39 5.94
N VAL A 114 -7.29 5.36 4.84
CA VAL A 114 -6.70 4.15 4.27
C VAL A 114 -5.19 4.22 4.42
N VAL A 115 -4.59 3.13 4.91
CA VAL A 115 -3.14 2.93 4.95
C VAL A 115 -2.80 1.77 4.03
N THR A 116 -2.05 2.05 2.96
CA THR A 116 -1.54 1.01 2.05
C THR A 116 -0.16 0.52 2.44
N VAL A 117 0.09 -0.77 2.27
CA VAL A 117 1.37 -1.42 2.45
C VAL A 117 1.84 -1.94 1.09
N HIS A 118 2.99 -1.45 0.66
CA HIS A 118 3.66 -1.78 -0.58
C HIS A 118 5.10 -2.24 -0.32
N GLY A 119 5.67 -2.92 -1.30
CA GLY A 119 7.02 -3.45 -1.29
C GLY A 119 7.90 -2.74 -2.30
N GLN A 120 8.95 -2.11 -1.81
CA GLN A 120 10.02 -1.58 -2.65
C GLN A 120 11.11 -2.66 -2.87
N ILE A 121 11.74 -2.68 -4.05
CA ILE A 121 12.59 -3.80 -4.52
C ILE A 121 13.99 -3.88 -3.86
N ASP A 122 14.44 -2.86 -3.14
CA ASP A 122 15.80 -2.77 -2.59
C ASP A 122 16.10 -3.89 -1.58
N GLN A 123 17.12 -4.68 -1.92
CA GLN A 123 17.57 -5.84 -1.14
C GLN A 123 18.83 -5.56 -0.31
N LYS A 124 19.42 -4.37 -0.43
CA LYS A 124 20.68 -3.98 0.21
C LYS A 124 20.41 -3.23 1.50
N ASP A 125 19.48 -2.29 1.47
CA ASP A 125 19.19 -1.40 2.58
C ASP A 125 17.83 -1.67 3.23
N GLU A 126 17.80 -1.59 4.55
CA GLU A 126 16.57 -1.61 5.34
C GLU A 126 16.03 -0.19 5.46
N PHE A 127 14.81 0.03 4.98
CA PHE A 127 14.12 1.29 5.14
C PHE A 127 12.62 1.16 4.87
N VAL A 128 11.89 2.17 5.33
CA VAL A 128 10.49 2.43 4.98
C VAL A 128 10.38 3.84 4.41
N MET A 129 9.67 4.01 3.30
CA MET A 129 9.23 5.33 2.86
C MET A 129 7.77 5.53 3.23
N VAL A 130 7.47 6.66 3.88
CA VAL A 130 6.12 6.98 4.36
C VAL A 130 5.57 8.15 3.56
N GLY A 131 4.69 7.85 2.61
CA GLY A 131 4.04 8.80 1.71
C GLY A 131 2.57 9.04 2.05
N GLY A 132 1.79 9.43 1.05
CA GLY A 132 0.37 9.75 1.16
C GLY A 132 0.08 11.22 1.41
N LEU A 133 -1.18 11.62 1.22
CA LEU A 133 -1.65 13.00 1.42
C LEU A 133 -1.95 13.34 2.90
N HIS A 134 -2.04 12.34 3.79
CA HIS A 134 -2.34 12.59 5.20
C HIS A 134 -1.11 13.01 5.99
N GLU A 135 -0.69 14.27 5.87
CA GLU A 135 0.60 14.76 6.37
C GLU A 135 0.85 14.51 7.87
N SER A 136 -0.15 14.82 8.71
CA SER A 136 -0.04 14.64 10.16
C SER A 136 0.08 13.17 10.57
N LEU A 137 -0.68 12.29 9.93
CA LEU A 137 -0.65 10.85 10.19
C LEU A 137 0.62 10.20 9.66
N ARG A 138 1.05 10.50 8.43
CA ARG A 138 2.32 9.97 7.90
C ARG A 138 3.50 10.42 8.75
N SER A 139 3.51 11.65 9.24
CA SER A 139 4.58 12.13 10.13
C SER A 139 4.58 11.37 11.46
N LYS A 140 3.41 11.10 12.02
CA LYS A 140 3.32 10.34 13.29
C LYS A 140 3.72 8.88 13.10
N ILE A 141 3.29 8.23 12.02
CA ILE A 141 3.72 6.86 11.70
C ILE A 141 5.23 6.79 11.53
N ARG A 142 5.83 7.74 10.79
CA ARG A 142 7.29 7.84 10.63
C ARG A 142 8.00 7.93 11.97
N GLU A 143 7.58 8.86 12.84
CA GLU A 143 8.16 9.03 14.18
C GLU A 143 8.08 7.74 15.01
N GLN A 144 6.95 7.03 14.97
CA GLN A 144 6.80 5.78 15.73
C GLN A 144 7.65 4.64 15.16
N LEU A 145 7.82 4.56 13.83
CA LEU A 145 8.71 3.60 13.19
C LEU A 145 10.16 3.85 13.59
N GLU A 146 10.61 5.11 13.56
CA GLU A 146 11.96 5.51 13.97
C GLU A 146 12.21 5.21 15.45
N ALA A 147 11.25 5.54 16.32
CA ALA A 147 11.32 5.22 17.74
C ALA A 147 11.37 3.71 18.02
N ALA A 148 10.84 2.89 17.11
CA ALA A 148 10.92 1.43 17.17
C ALA A 148 12.17 0.85 16.51
N GLY A 149 13.10 1.70 16.03
CA GLY A 149 14.38 1.28 15.45
C GLY A 149 14.35 1.05 13.94
N PHE A 150 13.23 1.31 13.25
CA PHE A 150 13.17 1.21 11.79
C PHE A 150 13.67 2.49 11.13
N LYS A 151 14.55 2.34 10.14
CA LYS A 151 15.02 3.47 9.34
C LYS A 151 13.91 3.94 8.40
N THR A 152 13.73 5.25 8.29
CA THR A 152 12.82 5.83 7.30
C THR A 152 13.57 6.66 6.27
N ARG A 153 13.00 6.76 5.07
CA ARG A 153 13.49 7.59 3.97
C ARG A 153 12.35 8.44 3.44
N LEU A 154 12.71 9.56 2.80
CA LEU A 154 11.74 10.30 2.01
C LEU A 154 11.30 9.44 0.82
N PRO A 155 9.99 9.40 0.49
CA PRO A 155 9.52 8.76 -0.72
C PRO A 155 10.20 9.33 -1.95
N THR A 156 10.69 8.47 -2.83
CA THR A 156 11.23 8.86 -4.13
C THR A 156 10.10 9.24 -5.08
N GLU A 157 10.44 9.90 -6.19
CA GLU A 157 9.49 10.17 -7.27
C GLU A 157 8.80 8.86 -7.72
N GLY A 158 7.52 8.93 -8.05
CA GLY A 158 6.68 7.77 -8.35
C GLY A 158 6.13 7.01 -7.13
N LEU A 159 6.79 7.09 -5.97
CA LEU A 159 6.43 6.34 -4.75
C LEU A 159 5.88 7.22 -3.62
N MET A 160 5.53 8.48 -3.93
CA MET A 160 5.05 9.45 -2.94
C MET A 160 3.64 9.18 -2.43
N GLY A 161 2.81 8.45 -3.19
CA GLY A 161 1.40 8.20 -2.85
C GLY A 161 0.53 9.47 -2.80
N THR A 162 0.90 10.54 -3.52
CA THR A 162 0.22 11.85 -3.45
C THR A 162 -0.83 12.07 -4.55
N ASP A 163 -0.97 11.15 -5.50
CA ASP A 163 -2.04 11.20 -6.51
C ASP A 163 -3.41 11.05 -5.82
N LEU A 164 -4.38 11.92 -6.17
CA LEU A 164 -5.74 11.86 -5.65
C LEU A 164 -6.48 10.56 -6.02
N MET A 165 -6.08 9.92 -7.12
CA MET A 165 -6.61 8.64 -7.57
C MET A 165 -5.89 7.44 -6.95
N ASN A 166 -4.76 7.63 -6.28
CA ASN A 166 -4.12 6.56 -5.52
C ASN A 166 -5.10 5.99 -4.50
N ILE A 167 -5.23 4.66 -4.46
CA ILE A 167 -6.19 3.95 -3.60
C ILE A 167 -6.11 4.35 -2.12
N CYS A 168 -4.94 4.72 -1.59
CA CYS A 168 -4.85 5.21 -0.21
C CYS A 168 -5.60 6.56 0.00
N ASN A 169 -5.69 7.41 -1.02
CA ASN A 169 -6.32 8.73 -0.93
C ASN A 169 -7.81 8.72 -1.28
N ARG A 170 -8.42 7.54 -1.46
CA ARG A 170 -9.82 7.41 -1.89
C ARG A 170 -10.80 7.15 -0.74
N GLY A 171 -10.32 7.12 0.51
CA GLY A 171 -11.16 7.14 1.70
C GLY A 171 -11.88 8.48 1.91
N LYS A 172 -12.76 8.58 2.92
CA LYS A 172 -13.59 9.77 3.16
C LYS A 172 -12.80 11.04 3.45
N SER A 173 -11.63 10.94 4.11
CA SER A 173 -10.76 12.10 4.33
C SER A 173 -10.12 12.63 3.05
N ARG A 174 -10.13 11.82 1.98
CA ARG A 174 -9.36 12.01 0.74
C ARG A 174 -7.85 12.15 0.95
N GLN A 175 -7.38 11.66 2.10
CA GLN A 175 -5.99 11.78 2.55
C GLN A 175 -5.59 10.47 3.22
N GLY A 176 -4.79 9.66 2.53
CA GLY A 176 -4.28 8.38 3.02
C GLY A 176 -2.80 8.41 3.38
N VAL A 177 -2.29 7.24 3.76
CA VAL A 177 -0.86 6.99 3.97
C VAL A 177 -0.43 5.80 3.13
N GLN A 178 0.74 5.91 2.51
CA GLN A 178 1.38 4.83 1.76
C GLN A 178 2.68 4.44 2.45
N LEU A 179 2.86 3.15 2.73
CA LEU A 179 4.11 2.57 3.24
C LEU A 179 4.79 1.80 2.12
N GLU A 180 5.98 2.22 1.73
CA GLU A 180 6.86 1.48 0.82
C GLU A 180 7.98 0.83 1.62
N ILE A 181 7.97 -0.49 1.73
CA ILE A 181 8.89 -1.23 2.59
C ILE A 181 9.93 -1.93 1.73
N SER A 182 11.21 -1.65 1.95
CA SER A 182 12.29 -2.29 1.18
C SER A 182 12.20 -3.82 1.28
N ARG A 183 12.68 -4.51 0.24
CA ARG A 183 12.67 -5.98 0.22
C ARG A 183 13.46 -6.53 1.40
N LYS A 184 14.58 -5.89 1.75
CA LYS A 184 15.38 -6.30 2.91
C LYS A 184 14.61 -6.18 4.23
N THR A 185 13.90 -5.08 4.46
CA THR A 185 13.04 -4.94 5.64
C THR A 185 11.91 -5.98 5.62
N ARG A 186 11.24 -6.21 4.48
CA ARG A 186 10.19 -7.23 4.39
C ARG A 186 10.69 -8.65 4.64
N ASP A 187 11.90 -8.99 4.21
CA ASP A 187 12.51 -10.29 4.50
C ASP A 187 12.79 -10.46 6.00
N LEU A 188 13.27 -9.41 6.68
CA LEU A 188 13.41 -9.40 8.14
C LEU A 188 12.07 -9.66 8.83
N LEU A 189 11.03 -8.90 8.48
CA LEU A 189 9.69 -9.02 9.08
C LEU A 189 9.05 -10.39 8.81
N ARG A 190 9.40 -11.04 7.69
CA ARG A 190 8.93 -12.39 7.37
C ARG A 190 9.52 -13.45 8.27
N THR A 191 10.81 -13.33 8.60
CA THR A 191 11.54 -14.34 9.39
C THR A 191 11.52 -14.09 10.89
N ASP A 192 11.28 -12.85 11.31
CA ASP A 192 11.28 -12.43 12.71
C ASP A 192 9.90 -11.88 13.10
N LYS A 193 9.14 -12.72 13.83
CA LYS A 193 7.79 -12.38 14.30
C LYS A 193 7.78 -11.25 15.33
N GLU A 194 8.85 -11.11 16.13
CA GLU A 194 8.95 -10.03 17.10
C GLU A 194 9.16 -8.70 16.37
N GLN A 195 9.99 -8.69 15.34
CA GLN A 195 10.17 -7.51 14.49
C GLN A 195 8.90 -7.16 13.70
N LEU A 196 8.18 -8.15 13.17
CA LEU A 196 6.86 -7.92 12.56
C LEU A 196 5.89 -7.26 13.52
N GLN A 197 5.79 -7.77 14.76
CA GLN A 197 4.89 -7.21 15.75
C GLN A 197 5.33 -5.81 16.19
N THR A 198 6.63 -5.58 16.33
CA THR A 198 7.22 -4.28 16.66
C THR A 198 6.91 -3.25 15.58
N PHE A 199 7.11 -3.61 14.31
CA PHE A 199 6.73 -2.80 13.16
C PHE A 199 5.24 -2.47 13.16
N ALA A 200 4.39 -3.50 13.27
CA ALA A 200 2.95 -3.34 13.28
C ALA A 200 2.49 -2.41 14.41
N ASN A 201 3.02 -2.61 15.62
CA ASN A 201 2.71 -1.77 16.78
C ASN A 201 3.13 -0.32 16.59
N ALA A 202 4.28 -0.05 15.95
CA ALA A 202 4.72 1.31 15.65
C ALA A 202 3.72 2.03 14.72
N VAL A 203 3.29 1.39 13.63
CA VAL A 203 2.28 1.95 12.73
C VAL A 203 0.95 2.17 13.47
N ARG A 204 0.52 1.20 14.27
CA ARG A 204 -0.72 1.27 15.07
C ARG A 204 -0.71 2.44 16.06
N LYS A 205 0.41 2.71 16.75
CA LYS A 205 0.56 3.88 17.63
C LYS A 205 0.37 5.18 16.85
N GLY A 206 0.89 5.26 15.61
CA GLY A 206 0.66 6.40 14.73
C GLY A 206 -0.82 6.63 14.42
N ILE A 207 -1.55 5.57 14.09
CA ILE A 207 -3.00 5.60 13.79
C ILE A 207 -3.84 5.97 15.02
N GLN A 208 -3.49 5.45 16.21
CA GLN A 208 -4.20 5.75 17.44
C GLN A 208 -4.10 7.24 17.81
N HIS A 209 -2.94 7.85 17.59
CA HIS A 209 -2.74 9.29 17.83
C HIS A 209 -3.66 10.17 16.97
N TYR A 210 -3.98 9.71 15.76
CA TYR A 210 -4.97 10.36 14.90
C TYR A 210 -6.39 10.19 15.44
N SER A 211 -6.74 8.97 15.86
CA SER A 211 -8.09 8.64 16.34
C SER A 211 -8.47 9.39 17.63
N ASN A 212 -7.50 9.72 18.48
CA ASN A 212 -7.70 10.44 19.74
C ASN A 212 -7.85 11.97 19.59
N ARG A 213 -7.68 12.51 18.38
CA ARG A 213 -7.76 13.96 18.10
C ARG A 213 -9.07 14.37 17.42
N ARG A 214 -10.01 13.44 17.24
CA ARG A 214 -11.31 13.65 16.62
C ARG A 214 -12.43 13.61 17.66
#